data_AF-A0A3R6P028-F1
#
_entry.id   AF-A0A3R6P028-F1
#
_cell.length_a   1.000
_cell.length_b   1.000
_cell.length_c   1.000
_cell.angle_alpha   90.00
_cell.angle_beta   90.00
_cell.angle_gamma   90.00
#
_symmetry.space_group_name_H-M   'P 1'
#
loop_
_entity.id
_entity.type
_entity.pdbx_description
1 polymer ?
#
loop_
_entity_poly.entity_id
_entity_poly.type
_entity_poly.pdbx_seq_one_letter_code
_entity_poly.pdbx_strand_id
1 'polypeptide(L)'
;MDNILKNKLRERVLWFWGFFGSKRDKVAYISTEEWPYIERWTNYIFDDFLVRLSKHYPNLSHNDLRICCLIKLKVDRLHIASLMGISPSSVSTCKFRIKKKIDAGNVNKILNHMSLESYLLTF
;
A
#
# COMPACT_ATOMS: atom_id res chain seq x y z
N MET A 1 1.69 4.42 -20.17
CA MET A 1 2.36 5.49 -19.40
C MET A 1 3.78 5.03 -19.05
N ASP A 2 4.80 5.77 -19.50
CA ASP A 2 6.22 5.39 -19.41
C ASP A 2 6.71 5.26 -17.94
N ASN A 3 7.55 4.26 -17.66
CA ASN A 3 8.12 3.97 -16.33
C ASN A 3 8.89 5.17 -15.77
N ILE A 4 9.50 5.99 -16.64
CA ILE A 4 10.21 7.21 -16.27
C ILE A 4 9.25 8.24 -15.68
N LEU A 5 8.06 8.39 -16.26
CA LEU A 5 7.05 9.32 -15.77
C LEU A 5 6.48 8.83 -14.43
N LYS A 6 6.20 7.53 -14.29
CA LYS A 6 5.75 6.94 -13.02
C LYS A 6 6.77 7.13 -11.89
N ASN A 7 8.06 6.96 -12.18
CA ASN A 7 9.12 7.16 -11.19
C ASN A 7 9.30 8.63 -10.81
N LYS A 8 9.33 9.56 -11.77
CA LYS A 8 9.39 11.00 -11.48
C LYS A 8 8.16 11.49 -10.70
N LEU A 9 6.97 10.95 -10.99
CA LEU A 9 5.76 11.29 -10.26
C LEU A 9 5.81 10.75 -8.84
N ARG A 10 6.26 9.50 -8.65
CA ARG A 10 6.46 8.89 -7.32
C ARG A 10 7.42 9.73 -6.48
N GLU A 11 8.55 10.14 -7.04
CA GLU A 11 9.51 11.01 -6.35
C GLU A 11 8.91 12.36 -5.97
N ARG A 12 8.13 12.98 -6.86
CA ARG A 12 7.45 14.26 -6.58
C ARG A 12 6.36 14.15 -5.50
N VAL A 13 5.58 13.07 -5.50
CA VAL A 13 4.55 12.82 -4.47
C VAL A 13 5.21 12.57 -3.11
N LEU A 14 6.26 11.76 -3.09
CA LEU A 14 7.04 11.50 -1.88
C LEU A 14 7.73 12.77 -1.37
N TRP A 15 8.21 13.64 -2.26
CA TRP A 15 8.74 14.95 -1.90
C TRP A 15 7.67 15.89 -1.32
N PHE A 16 6.48 15.95 -1.95
CA PHE A 16 5.35 16.75 -1.46
C PHE A 16 4.90 16.32 -0.06
N TRP A 17 5.11 15.05 0.27
CA TRP A 17 4.82 14.41 1.56
C TRP A 17 6.01 14.39 2.53
N GLY A 18 7.14 15.01 2.16
CA GLY A 18 8.30 15.16 3.05
C GLY A 18 9.18 13.92 3.24
N PHE A 19 9.07 12.88 2.41
CA PHE A 19 9.89 11.67 2.52
C PHE A 19 11.36 11.85 2.15
N PHE A 20 11.69 12.85 1.32
CA PHE A 20 13.05 13.15 0.87
C PHE A 20 13.47 14.55 1.36
N GLY A 21 13.64 14.68 2.68
CA GLY A 21 14.45 15.72 3.31
C GLY A 21 13.73 17.00 3.75
N SER A 22 13.47 17.11 5.06
CA SER A 22 13.91 18.22 5.91
C SER A 22 13.54 17.90 7.36
N LYS A 23 14.46 18.18 8.31
CA LYS A 23 14.21 18.12 9.75
C LYS A 23 12.98 18.94 10.12
N ARG A 24 11.84 18.28 10.34
CA ARG A 24 10.75 18.77 11.18
C ARG A 24 10.23 17.59 11.99
N ASP A 25 10.48 17.62 13.28
CA ASP A 25 9.73 16.80 14.22
C ASP A 25 8.24 17.14 14.11
N LYS A 26 7.38 16.11 14.19
CA LYS A 26 5.90 16.11 14.19
C LYS A 26 5.20 16.11 12.82
N VAL A 27 5.06 14.93 12.22
CA VAL A 27 3.92 13.98 12.33
C VAL A 27 4.13 13.01 11.18
N ALA A 28 4.44 11.74 11.49
CA ALA A 28 4.87 10.78 10.48
C ALA A 28 3.77 9.76 10.13
N TYR A 29 2.50 10.11 10.36
CA TYR A 29 1.33 9.31 10.01
C TYR A 29 0.37 10.09 9.09
N ILE A 30 -0.33 9.36 8.24
CA ILE A 30 -1.26 9.88 7.24
C ILE A 30 -2.58 10.17 7.91
N SER A 31 -3.08 11.40 7.81
CA SER A 31 -4.39 11.77 8.32
C SER A 31 -5.51 11.13 7.50
N THR A 32 -6.71 11.03 8.10
CA THR A 32 -7.87 10.43 7.41
C THR A 32 -8.26 11.17 6.13
N GLU A 33 -8.01 12.49 6.09
CA GLU A 33 -8.34 13.37 4.96
C GLU A 33 -7.37 13.21 3.77
N GLU A 34 -6.15 12.75 4.02
CA GLU A 34 -5.13 12.56 2.96
C GLU A 34 -5.31 11.24 2.20
N TRP A 35 -5.88 10.22 2.84
CA TRP A 35 -6.07 8.89 2.25
C TRP A 35 -6.83 8.87 0.93
N PRO A 36 -7.97 9.58 0.77
CA PRO A 36 -8.69 9.64 -0.50
C PRO A 36 -7.82 10.10 -1.67
N TYR A 37 -6.87 11.01 -1.42
CA TYR A 37 -5.94 11.47 -2.44
C TYR A 37 -4.94 10.39 -2.81
N ILE A 38 -4.32 9.72 -1.83
CA ILE A 38 -3.37 8.62 -2.10
C ILE A 38 -4.04 7.49 -2.85
N GLU A 39 -5.24 7.10 -2.43
CA GLU A 39 -5.98 6.00 -3.03
C GLU A 39 -6.36 6.33 -4.48
N ARG A 40 -6.83 7.56 -4.73
CA ARG A 40 -7.12 8.05 -6.09
C ARG A 40 -5.86 8.06 -6.97
N TRP A 41 -4.75 8.58 -6.44
CA TRP A 41 -3.47 8.60 -7.16
C TRP A 41 -2.96 7.18 -7.44
N THR A 42 -3.10 6.27 -6.49
CA THR A 42 -2.68 4.88 -6.63
C THR A 42 -3.52 4.18 -7.69
N ASN A 43 -4.85 4.36 -7.67
CA ASN A 43 -5.71 3.88 -8.73
C ASN A 43 -5.29 4.44 -10.10
N TYR A 44 -5.06 5.75 -10.20
CA TYR A 44 -4.62 6.37 -11.44
C TYR A 44 -3.27 5.81 -11.96
N ILE A 45 -2.29 5.58 -11.09
CA ILE A 45 -0.96 5.10 -11.49
C ILE A 45 -0.95 3.60 -11.81
N PHE A 46 -1.84 2.82 -11.18
CA PHE A 46 -1.88 1.36 -11.24
C PHE A 46 -3.21 0.81 -11.77
N ASP A 47 -3.80 1.50 -12.76
CA ASP A 47 -4.94 1.04 -13.58
C ASP A 47 -6.20 0.65 -12.76
N ASP A 48 -6.53 1.43 -11.74
CA ASP A 48 -7.60 1.18 -10.75
C ASP A 48 -7.32 0.02 -9.77
N PHE A 49 -6.05 -0.14 -9.39
CA PHE A 49 -5.58 -1.21 -8.49
C PHE A 49 -6.47 -1.49 -7.28
N LEU A 50 -6.83 -0.48 -6.46
CA LEU A 50 -7.64 -0.67 -5.26
C LEU A 50 -9.09 -1.04 -5.58
N VAL A 51 -9.64 -0.54 -6.70
CA VAL A 51 -10.97 -0.93 -7.18
C VAL A 51 -10.95 -2.40 -7.60
N ARG A 52 -9.95 -2.82 -8.38
CA ARG A 52 -9.79 -4.23 -8.80
C ARG A 52 -9.59 -5.14 -7.58
N LEU A 53 -8.73 -4.73 -6.65
CA LEU A 53 -8.38 -5.52 -5.46
C LEU A 53 -9.58 -5.69 -4.52
N SER A 54 -10.33 -4.63 -4.26
CA SER A 54 -11.53 -4.69 -3.41
C SER A 54 -12.66 -5.50 -4.05
N LYS A 55 -12.82 -5.43 -5.37
CA LYS A 55 -13.79 -6.25 -6.11
C LYS A 55 -13.41 -7.74 -6.08
N HIS A 56 -12.13 -8.06 -6.21
CA HIS A 56 -11.65 -9.43 -6.22
C HIS A 56 -11.61 -10.04 -4.79
N TYR A 57 -11.33 -9.21 -3.78
CA TYR A 57 -11.26 -9.61 -2.37
C TYR A 57 -12.17 -8.73 -1.49
N PRO A 58 -13.50 -8.93 -1.54
CA PRO A 58 -14.46 -8.09 -0.82
C PRO A 58 -14.37 -8.20 0.71
N ASN A 59 -13.61 -9.17 1.24
CA ASN A 59 -13.36 -9.37 2.67
C ASN A 59 -12.19 -8.51 3.21
N LEU A 60 -11.45 -7.80 2.35
CA LEU A 60 -10.43 -6.84 2.76
C LEU A 60 -11.11 -5.58 3.33
N SER A 61 -10.69 -5.16 4.52
CA SER A 61 -11.18 -3.90 5.08
C SER A 61 -10.52 -2.71 4.40
N HIS A 62 -11.05 -1.50 4.62
CA HIS A 62 -10.43 -0.28 4.10
C HIS A 62 -8.98 -0.10 4.61
N ASN A 63 -8.70 -0.44 5.87
CA ASN A 63 -7.32 -0.44 6.39
C ASN A 63 -6.41 -1.50 5.73
N ASP A 64 -6.97 -2.65 5.33
CA ASP A 64 -6.22 -3.64 4.56
C ASP A 64 -5.82 -3.08 3.20
N LEU A 65 -6.76 -2.43 2.51
CA LEU A 65 -6.53 -1.80 1.22
C LEU A 65 -5.47 -0.68 1.31
N ARG A 66 -5.46 0.10 2.38
CA ARG A 66 -4.44 1.13 2.64
C ARG A 66 -3.03 0.54 2.80
N ILE A 67 -2.89 -0.58 3.50
CA ILE A 67 -1.60 -1.29 3.59
C ILE A 67 -1.20 -1.85 2.22
N CYS A 68 -2.14 -2.45 1.48
CA CYS A 68 -1.89 -2.92 0.11
C CYS A 68 -1.47 -1.78 -0.83
N CYS A 69 -2.08 -0.60 -0.68
CA CYS A 69 -1.76 0.63 -1.39
C CYS A 69 -0.29 1.04 -1.16
N LEU A 70 0.13 1.14 0.10
CA LEU A 70 1.51 1.50 0.44
C LEU A 70 2.52 0.45 -0.03
N ILE A 71 2.16 -0.83 0.01
CA ILE A 71 2.98 -1.91 -0.56
C ILE A 71 3.12 -1.76 -2.08
N LYS A 72 2.03 -1.49 -2.80
CA LYS A 72 2.04 -1.27 -4.26
C LYS A 72 2.91 -0.08 -4.66
N LEU A 73 2.94 0.96 -3.82
CA LEU A 73 3.82 2.13 -3.94
C LEU A 73 5.30 1.85 -3.58
N LYS A 74 5.63 0.60 -3.20
CA LYS A 74 6.96 0.15 -2.79
C LYS A 74 7.49 0.94 -1.59
N VAL A 75 6.64 1.20 -0.60
CA VAL A 75 7.04 1.82 0.67
C VAL A 75 7.61 0.73 1.59
N ASP A 76 8.73 1.02 2.25
CA ASP A 76 9.36 0.07 3.18
C ASP A 76 8.50 -0.16 4.43
N ARG A 77 8.61 -1.35 5.04
CA ARG A 77 7.84 -1.74 6.23
C ARG A 77 7.94 -0.72 7.37
N LEU A 78 9.12 -0.15 7.65
CA LEU A 78 9.29 0.82 8.72
C LEU A 78 8.54 2.12 8.43
N HIS A 79 8.58 2.56 7.17
CA HIS A 79 7.81 3.73 6.72
C HIS A 79 6.31 3.46 6.69
N ILE A 80 5.86 2.27 6.29
CA ILE A 80 4.44 1.86 6.39
C ILE A 80 3.97 1.95 7.83
N ALA A 81 4.77 1.44 8.78
CA ALA A 81 4.44 1.48 10.19
C ALA A 81 4.22 2.92 10.67
N SER A 82 5.18 3.80 10.35
CA SER A 82 5.10 5.22 10.63
C SER A 82 3.83 5.82 10.03
N LEU A 83 3.64 5.67 8.72
CA LEU A 83 2.54 6.26 7.96
C LEU A 83 1.16 5.82 8.46
N MET A 84 1.04 4.57 8.88
CA MET A 84 -0.19 4.01 9.41
C MET A 84 -0.38 4.34 10.90
N GLY A 85 0.59 4.96 11.57
CA GLY A 85 0.55 5.24 13.01
C GLY A 85 0.57 3.98 13.88
N ILE A 86 1.22 2.90 13.41
CA ILE A 86 1.29 1.60 14.10
C ILE A 86 2.73 1.11 14.24
N SER A 87 2.95 0.05 15.01
CA SER A 87 4.28 -0.55 15.13
C SER A 87 4.69 -1.38 13.90
N PRO A 88 5.99 -1.55 13.61
CA PRO A 88 6.45 -2.42 12.51
C PRO A 88 6.02 -3.89 12.65
N SER A 89 5.87 -4.39 13.88
CA SER A 89 5.32 -5.72 14.14
C SER A 89 3.83 -5.78 13.78
N SER A 90 3.06 -4.73 14.10
CA SER A 90 1.65 -4.61 13.67
C SER A 90 1.50 -4.64 12.15
N VAL A 91 2.41 -4.01 11.40
CA VAL A 91 2.43 -4.11 9.92
C VAL A 91 2.59 -5.56 9.48
N SER A 92 3.51 -6.30 10.09
CA SER A 92 3.76 -7.71 9.77
C SER A 92 2.53 -8.58 10.04
N THR A 93 1.87 -8.37 11.18
CA THR A 93 0.61 -9.05 11.53
C THR A 93 -0.51 -8.71 10.54
N CYS A 94 -0.63 -7.44 10.16
CA CYS A 94 -1.62 -7.03 9.16
C CYS A 94 -1.36 -7.70 7.81
N LYS A 95 -0.11 -7.73 7.34
CA LYS A 95 0.25 -8.43 6.10
C LYS A 95 -0.10 -9.91 6.15
N PHE A 96 0.17 -10.59 7.27
CA PHE A 96 -0.21 -11.98 7.44
C PHE A 96 -1.73 -12.18 7.39
N ARG A 97 -2.50 -11.29 8.04
CA ARG A 97 -3.97 -11.32 7.99
C ARG A 97 -4.50 -11.07 6.57
N ILE A 98 -3.93 -10.11 5.85
CA ILE A 98 -4.28 -9.81 4.45
C ILE A 98 -4.00 -11.05 3.58
N LYS A 99 -2.83 -11.67 3.75
CA LYS A 99 -2.46 -12.90 3.05
C LYS A 99 -3.52 -14.00 3.24
N LYS A 100 -3.89 -14.28 4.50
CA LYS A 100 -4.95 -15.24 4.82
C LYS A 100 -6.30 -14.90 4.20
N LYS A 101 -6.69 -13.61 4.18
CA LYS A 101 -7.94 -13.17 3.57
C LYS A 101 -7.97 -13.37 2.06
N ILE A 102 -6.85 -13.10 1.38
CA ILE A 102 -6.68 -13.33 -0.06
C ILE A 102 -6.72 -14.83 -0.35
N ASP A 103 -6.01 -15.66 0.42
CA ASP A 103 -6.00 -17.10 0.24
C ASP A 103 -7.37 -17.74 0.50
N ALA A 104 -8.14 -17.23 1.46
CA ALA A 104 -9.49 -17.72 1.73
C ALA A 104 -10.45 -17.51 0.55
N GLY A 105 -10.22 -16.47 -0.27
CA GLY A 105 -10.99 -16.21 -1.48
C GLY A 105 -10.45 -16.90 -2.73
N ASN A 106 -9.30 -17.60 -2.64
CA ASN A 106 -8.61 -18.16 -3.79
C ASN A 106 -8.46 -19.67 -3.68
N VAL A 107 -9.15 -20.41 -4.55
CA VAL A 107 -9.14 -21.89 -4.58
C VAL A 107 -7.72 -22.46 -4.64
N ASN A 108 -6.81 -21.77 -5.33
CA ASN A 108 -5.44 -22.24 -5.56
C ASN A 108 -4.44 -21.79 -4.49
N LYS A 109 -4.86 -21.03 -3.46
CA LYS A 109 -4.01 -20.52 -2.36
C LYS A 109 -2.65 -20.02 -2.84
N ILE A 110 -2.68 -19.15 -3.85
CA ILE A 110 -1.49 -18.70 -4.59
C ILE A 110 -0.42 -18.12 -3.66
N LEU A 111 -0.81 -17.50 -2.54
CA LEU A 111 0.14 -16.89 -1.62
C LEU A 111 0.90 -17.92 -0.76
N ASN A 112 0.54 -19.20 -0.73
CA ASN A 112 1.33 -20.21 -0.02
C ASN A 112 2.80 -20.26 -0.49
N HIS A 113 3.03 -19.95 -1.76
CA HIS A 113 4.36 -20.02 -2.39
C HIS A 113 4.98 -18.65 -2.66
N MET A 114 4.33 -17.55 -2.28
CA MET A 114 4.86 -16.20 -2.50
C MET A 114 4.55 -15.22 -1.36
N SER A 115 5.31 -14.11 -1.31
CA SER A 115 5.02 -13.03 -0.36
C SER A 115 3.83 -12.20 -0.82
N LEU A 116 3.19 -11.50 0.13
CA LEU A 116 2.11 -10.56 -0.18
C LEU A 116 2.62 -9.44 -1.11
N GLU A 117 3.83 -8.93 -0.88
CA GLU A 117 4.43 -7.89 -1.71
C GLU A 117 4.62 -8.34 -3.15
N SER A 118 5.23 -9.51 -3.37
CA SER A 118 5.44 -10.03 -4.73
C SER A 118 4.11 -10.15 -5.46
N TYR A 119 3.07 -10.63 -4.79
CA TYR A 119 1.74 -10.77 -5.38
C TYR A 119 1.12 -9.43 -5.75
N LEU A 120 1.11 -8.48 -4.80
CA LEU A 120 0.51 -7.18 -5.02
C LEU A 120 1.26 -6.39 -6.09
N LEU A 121 2.57 -6.59 -6.24
CA LEU A 121 3.33 -5.95 -7.33
C LEU A 121 2.93 -6.47 -8.71
N THR A 122 2.56 -7.75 -8.83
CA THR A 122 2.13 -8.38 -10.09
C THR A 122 0.62 -8.28 -10.37
N PHE A 123 -0.20 -7.97 -9.35
CA PHE A 123 -1.66 -7.78 -9.46
C PHE A 123 -2.05 -6.47 -10.15
#